data_AF-A0A8J6NU78-F1
#
_entry.id   AF-A0A8J6NU78-F1
#
_cell.length_a   1.000
_cell.length_b   1.000
_cell.length_c   1.000
_cell.angle_alpha   90.00
_cell.angle_beta   90.00
_cell.angle_gamma   90.00
#
_symmetry.space_group_name_H-M   'P 1'
#
loop_
_entity.id
_entity.type
_entity.pdbx_description
1 polymer ?
#
loop_
_entity_poly.entity_id
_entity_poly.type
_entity_poly.pdbx_seq_one_letter_code
_entity_poly.pdbx_strand_id
1 'polypeptide(L)'
;MRDVFVWTYERSCDRYKVVRHALGEPDTFRLRYRKVLIDCVGEAIRQVGRGNAIDAGEVLSHLAKDLVPENDREHFLKIAKEEIAALHEGNFARYRLRPGEFKDWQKRKMKI
;
A
#
# COMPACT_ATOMS: atom_id res chain seq x y z
N MET A 1 5.39 -0.40 -26.76
CA MET A 1 4.96 -1.63 -26.06
C MET A 1 5.22 -1.48 -24.57
N ARG A 2 4.20 -1.07 -23.81
CA ARG A 2 4.11 -1.28 -22.36
C ARG A 2 2.64 -1.58 -22.09
N ASP A 3 2.32 -2.84 -22.38
CA ASP A 3 0.98 -3.40 -22.35
C ASP A 3 0.51 -3.68 -20.92
N VAL A 4 -0.71 -3.19 -20.64
CA VAL A 4 -1.79 -3.84 -19.89
C VAL A 4 -1.45 -4.44 -18.54
N PHE A 5 -1.58 -3.65 -17.47
CA PHE A 5 -2.07 -4.16 -16.17
C PHE A 5 -3.00 -3.12 -15.52
N VAL A 6 -4.10 -2.79 -16.20
CA VAL A 6 -5.34 -2.44 -15.49
C VAL A 6 -5.71 -3.70 -14.73
N TRP A 7 -5.20 -3.78 -13.50
CA TRP A 7 -5.39 -4.86 -12.55
C TRP A 7 -6.88 -5.16 -12.46
N THR A 8 -7.25 -6.32 -13.03
CA THR A 8 -8.63 -6.75 -13.25
C THR A 8 -9.48 -6.52 -11.99
N TYR A 9 -10.38 -5.56 -12.14
CA TYR A 9 -11.31 -5.00 -11.16
C TYR A 9 -12.30 -6.00 -10.53
N GLU A 10 -12.36 -7.27 -10.91
CA GLU A 10 -13.41 -8.16 -10.42
C GLU A 10 -12.89 -9.57 -10.12
N ARG A 11 -13.01 -9.99 -8.84
CA ARG A 11 -13.59 -11.31 -8.49
C ARG A 11 -13.81 -11.66 -7.01
N SER A 12 -13.77 -10.74 -6.05
CA SER A 12 -14.13 -11.10 -4.65
C SER A 12 -14.78 -10.00 -3.80
N CYS A 13 -15.41 -8.99 -4.41
CA CYS A 13 -16.26 -8.07 -3.64
C CYS A 13 -17.72 -8.56 -3.51
N ASP A 14 -18.07 -9.68 -4.15
CA ASP A 14 -19.46 -10.15 -4.23
C ASP A 14 -19.91 -11.06 -3.09
N ARG A 15 -19.15 -11.15 -1.99
CA ARG A 15 -19.55 -12.01 -0.87
C ARG A 15 -19.47 -11.41 0.52
N TYR A 16 -19.63 -10.09 0.65
CA TYR A 16 -20.00 -9.46 1.93
C TYR A 16 -20.94 -8.26 1.70
N LYS A 17 -22.18 -8.55 1.30
CA LYS A 17 -23.31 -7.58 1.31
C LYS A 17 -24.14 -7.64 2.60
N VAL A 18 -23.63 -8.25 3.66
CA VAL A 18 -24.34 -8.30 4.94
C VAL A 18 -23.33 -8.12 6.05
N VAL A 19 -23.24 -6.92 6.63
CA VAL A 19 -23.53 -6.65 8.05
C VAL A 19 -23.66 -5.13 8.22
N ARG A 20 -24.69 -4.76 8.96
CA ARG A 20 -25.30 -3.45 9.12
C ARG A 20 -24.47 -2.47 9.97
N HIS A 21 -24.70 -1.19 9.72
CA HIS A 21 -24.81 -0.08 10.69
C HIS A 21 -24.29 -0.36 12.12
N ALA A 22 -23.12 0.20 12.47
CA ALA A 22 -22.78 0.69 13.84
C ALA A 22 -21.31 1.15 13.99
N LEU A 23 -20.41 0.78 13.07
CA LEU A 23 -19.01 1.24 13.07
C LEU A 23 -18.84 2.17 11.87
N GLY A 24 -18.28 3.37 12.09
CA GLY A 24 -18.12 4.41 11.07
C GLY A 24 -17.72 3.84 9.71
N GLU A 25 -18.38 4.30 8.65
CA GLU A 25 -18.43 3.69 7.32
C GLU A 25 -17.13 2.95 6.96
N PRO A 26 -17.18 1.63 6.64
CA PRO A 26 -15.99 0.93 6.21
C PRO A 26 -15.43 1.67 5.00
N ASP A 27 -14.19 2.14 5.11
CA ASP A 27 -13.53 2.96 4.10
C ASP A 27 -13.52 2.18 2.77
N THR A 28 -14.49 2.52 1.92
CA THR A 28 -14.74 1.84 0.64
C THR A 28 -13.55 1.97 -0.29
N PHE A 29 -12.74 3.03 -0.11
CA PHE A 29 -11.51 3.26 -0.85
C PHE A 29 -10.42 2.28 -0.41
N ARG A 30 -10.23 2.10 0.91
CA ARG A 30 -9.32 1.08 1.46
C ARG A 30 -9.73 -0.33 1.05
N LEU A 31 -11.02 -0.63 0.96
CA LEU A 31 -11.51 -1.91 0.47
C LEU A 31 -11.22 -2.11 -1.02
N ARG A 32 -11.54 -1.11 -1.85
CA ARG A 32 -11.30 -1.12 -3.30
C ARG A 32 -9.83 -1.32 -3.64
N TYR A 33 -8.95 -0.58 -2.97
CA TYR A 33 -7.51 -0.58 -3.24
C TYR A 33 -6.69 -1.47 -2.30
N ARG A 34 -7.34 -2.31 -1.48
CA ARG A 34 -6.67 -3.11 -0.43
C ARG A 34 -5.42 -3.83 -0.92
N LYS A 35 -5.54 -4.55 -2.04
CA LYS A 35 -4.43 -5.35 -2.60
C LYS A 35 -3.34 -4.45 -3.16
N VAL A 36 -3.72 -3.39 -3.89
CA VAL A 36 -2.78 -2.40 -4.43
C VAL A 36 -2.03 -1.69 -3.31
N LEU A 37 -2.69 -1.30 -2.22
CA LEU A 37 -2.07 -0.72 -1.03
C LEU A 37 -1.07 -1.69 -0.40
N ILE A 38 -1.45 -2.95 -0.19
CA ILE A 38 -0.58 -3.98 0.38
C ILE A 38 0.68 -4.16 -0.46
N ASP A 39 0.52 -4.29 -1.77
CA ASP A 39 1.61 -4.55 -2.69
C ASP A 39 2.52 -3.31 -2.85
N CYS A 40 1.95 -2.10 -3.01
CA CYS A 40 2.70 -0.85 -3.15
C CYS A 40 3.49 -0.48 -1.89
N VAL A 41 2.86 -0.57 -0.71
CA VAL A 41 3.53 -0.29 0.56
C VAL A 41 4.64 -1.31 0.80
N GLY A 42 4.37 -2.60 0.63
CA GLY A 42 5.39 -3.64 0.78
C GLY A 42 6.59 -3.42 -0.15
N GLU A 43 6.34 -3.02 -1.40
CA GLU A 43 7.40 -2.75 -2.36
C GLU A 43 8.21 -1.50 -2.03
N ALA A 44 7.54 -0.40 -1.65
CA ALA A 44 8.21 0.83 -1.24
C ALA A 44 9.15 0.58 -0.04
N ILE A 45 8.68 -0.17 0.96
CA ILE A 45 9.49 -0.53 2.13
C ILE A 45 10.68 -1.41 1.76
N ARG A 46 10.49 -2.40 0.86
CA ARG A 46 11.61 -3.24 0.37
C ARG A 46 12.66 -2.43 -0.38
N GLN A 47 12.25 -1.51 -1.25
CA GLN A 47 13.19 -0.69 -2.01
C GLN A 47 14.01 0.23 -1.11
N VAL A 48 13.36 0.88 -0.14
CA VAL A 48 14.06 1.70 0.85
C VAL A 48 14.97 0.83 1.72
N GLY A 49 14.49 -0.29 2.26
CA GLY A 49 15.28 -1.21 3.08
C GLY A 49 16.54 -1.72 2.38
N ARG A 50 16.43 -2.06 1.09
CA ARG A 50 17.57 -2.47 0.24
C ARG A 50 18.52 -1.32 -0.09
N GLY A 51 18.09 -0.06 0.08
CA GLY A 51 18.85 1.13 -0.28
C GLY A 51 18.76 1.51 -1.75
N ASN A 52 17.77 0.97 -2.46
CA ASN A 52 17.48 1.34 -3.84
C ASN A 52 16.70 2.65 -3.94
N ALA A 53 16.11 3.10 -2.82
CA ALA A 53 15.38 4.35 -2.70
C ALA A 53 15.65 5.01 -1.34
N ILE A 54 15.54 6.34 -1.30
CA ILE A 54 15.69 7.13 -0.07
C ILE A 54 14.31 7.38 0.57
N ASP A 55 13.31 7.72 -0.25
CA ASP A 55 11.94 7.98 0.21
C ASP A 55 10.94 6.95 -0.31
N ALA A 56 10.19 6.34 0.61
CA ALA A 56 9.10 5.42 0.27
C ALA A 56 7.92 6.16 -0.40
N GLY A 57 7.71 7.44 -0.10
CA GLY A 57 6.67 8.28 -0.70
C GLY A 57 6.87 8.51 -2.19
N GLU A 58 8.12 8.73 -2.62
CA GLU A 58 8.46 8.83 -4.04
C GLU A 58 8.20 7.51 -4.78
N VAL A 59 8.66 6.39 -4.21
CA VAL A 59 8.40 5.05 -4.78
C VAL A 59 6.90 4.80 -4.91
N LEU A 60 6.10 5.14 -3.89
CA LEU A 60 4.64 5.04 -3.96
C LEU A 60 4.04 5.90 -5.07
N SER A 61 4.51 7.14 -5.24
CA SER A 61 4.05 8.04 -6.32
C SER A 61 4.32 7.45 -7.70
N HIS A 62 5.49 6.84 -7.88
CA HIS A 62 5.83 6.13 -9.12
C HIS A 62 4.92 4.91 -9.34
N LEU A 63 4.74 4.05 -8.33
CA LEU A 63 3.88 2.86 -8.44
C LEU A 63 2.39 3.23 -8.67
N ALA A 64 1.91 4.30 -8.04
CA ALA A 64 0.52 4.74 -8.17
C ALA A 64 0.19 5.28 -9.57
N LYS A 65 1.18 5.81 -10.31
CA LYS A 65 0.95 6.28 -11.69
C LYS A 65 0.49 5.15 -12.61
N ASP A 66 1.04 3.95 -12.42
CA ASP A 66 0.74 2.79 -13.26
C ASP A 66 -0.46 1.97 -12.75
N LEU A 67 -0.73 2.02 -11.45
CA LEU A 67 -1.70 1.13 -10.78
C LEU A 67 -3.01 1.81 -10.37
N VAL A 68 -3.07 3.14 -10.35
CA VAL A 68 -4.21 3.90 -9.83
C VAL A 68 -4.64 4.98 -10.84
N PRO A 69 -5.95 5.11 -11.15
CA PRO A 69 -6.48 6.19 -11.99
C PRO A 69 -6.15 7.57 -11.42
N GLU A 70 -5.91 8.55 -12.28
CA GLU A 70 -5.47 9.89 -11.89
C GLU A 70 -6.34 10.54 -10.80
N ASN A 71 -7.67 10.41 -10.93
CA ASN A 71 -8.64 10.95 -9.97
C ASN A 71 -8.51 10.34 -8.56
N ASP A 72 -8.00 9.11 -8.45
CA ASP A 72 -7.87 8.39 -7.19
C ASP A 72 -6.43 8.44 -6.63
N ARG A 73 -5.44 8.91 -7.41
CA ARG A 73 -4.02 8.86 -7.04
C ARG A 73 -3.71 9.65 -5.79
N GLU A 74 -4.20 10.88 -5.68
CA GLU A 74 -3.90 11.75 -4.54
C GLU A 74 -4.41 11.12 -3.24
N HIS A 75 -5.65 10.65 -3.24
CA HIS A 75 -6.25 9.99 -2.09
C HIS A 75 -5.55 8.66 -1.76
N PHE A 76 -5.21 7.87 -2.78
CA PHE A 76 -4.45 6.64 -2.61
C PHE A 76 -3.09 6.89 -1.97
N LEU A 77 -2.34 7.90 -2.43
CA LEU A 77 -1.04 8.24 -1.88
C LEU A 77 -1.14 8.72 -0.44
N LYS A 78 -2.18 9.49 -0.10
CA LYS A 78 -2.45 9.88 1.28
C LYS A 78 -2.63 8.66 2.18
N ILE A 79 -3.51 7.74 1.81
CA ILE A 79 -3.77 6.51 2.58
C ILE A 79 -2.50 5.65 2.66
N ALA A 80 -1.78 5.45 1.56
CA ALA A 80 -0.55 4.65 1.55
C ALA A 80 0.52 5.22 2.48
N LYS A 81 0.65 6.55 2.55
CA LYS A 81 1.56 7.24 3.49
C LYS A 81 1.12 7.03 4.94
N GLU A 82 -0.17 7.12 5.24
CA GLU A 82 -0.72 6.81 6.56
C GLU A 82 -0.41 5.36 6.98
N GLU A 83 -0.57 4.40 6.06
CA GLU A 83 -0.27 2.98 6.34
C GLU A 83 1.23 2.73 6.58
N ILE A 84 2.13 3.44 5.88
CA ILE A 84 3.57 3.41 6.15
C ILE A 84 3.89 4.04 7.51
N ALA A 85 3.26 5.16 7.85
CA ALA A 85 3.46 5.83 9.13
C ALA A 85 2.98 4.95 10.30
N ALA A 86 1.89 4.22 10.09
CA ALA A 86 1.34 3.26 11.04
C ALA A 86 2.05 1.89 11.02
N LEU A 87 3.11 1.70 10.22
CA LEU A 87 3.81 0.43 10.13
C LEU A 87 4.62 0.13 11.40
N HIS A 88 4.40 -1.04 12.01
CA HIS A 88 5.08 -1.50 13.22
C HIS A 88 5.28 -3.03 13.18
N GLU A 89 6.02 -3.56 14.16
CA GLU A 89 6.35 -5.00 14.26
C GLU A 89 5.13 -5.93 14.30
N GLY A 90 3.96 -5.42 14.68
CA GLY A 90 2.72 -6.20 14.75
C GLY A 90 1.91 -6.23 13.44
N ASN A 91 2.20 -5.36 12.47
CA ASN A 91 1.39 -5.24 11.25
C ASN A 91 2.18 -5.35 9.94
N PHE A 92 3.52 -5.38 9.95
CA PHE A 92 4.33 -5.44 8.72
C PHE A 92 4.03 -6.69 7.87
N ALA A 93 3.64 -7.80 8.49
CA ALA A 93 3.30 -9.04 7.80
C ALA A 93 2.12 -8.86 6.83
N ARG A 94 1.21 -7.90 7.10
CA ARG A 94 0.09 -7.53 6.20
C ARG A 94 0.60 -7.09 4.82
N TYR A 95 1.79 -6.48 4.79
CA TYR A 95 2.44 -5.95 3.59
C TYR A 95 3.39 -6.97 2.93
N ARG A 96 3.29 -8.25 3.31
CA ARG A 96 4.15 -9.35 2.83
C ARG A 96 5.64 -9.07 3.02
N LEU A 97 5.97 -8.30 4.05
CA LEU A 97 7.35 -8.01 4.43
C LEU A 97 7.88 -9.13 5.32
N ARG A 98 9.12 -9.54 5.09
CA ARG A 98 9.84 -10.40 6.05
C ARG A 98 10.35 -9.56 7.22
N PRO A 99 10.55 -10.16 8.41
CA PRO A 99 11.10 -9.43 9.56
C PRO A 99 12.45 -8.75 9.26
N GLY A 100 13.30 -9.38 8.44
CA GLY A 100 14.57 -8.79 8.00
C GLY A 100 14.39 -7.53 7.16
N GLU A 101 13.48 -7.57 6.16
CA GLU A 101 13.20 -6.41 5.29
C GLU A 101 12.63 -5.24 6.08
N PHE A 102 11.75 -5.52 7.04
CA PHE A 102 11.21 -4.50 7.94
C PHE A 102 12.30 -3.87 8.82
N LYS A 103 13.19 -4.68 9.40
CA LYS A 103 14.32 -4.19 10.22
C LYS A 103 15.30 -3.35 9.40
N ASP A 104 15.59 -3.75 8.17
CA ASP A 104 16.48 -2.99 7.28
C ASP A 104 15.89 -1.63 6.93
N TRP A 105 14.58 -1.56 6.68
CA TRP A 105 13.87 -0.29 6.54
C TRP A 105 13.92 0.57 7.82
N GLN A 106 13.65 -0.01 9.00
CA GLN A 106 13.71 0.73 10.26
C GLN A 106 15.09 1.35 10.52
N LYS A 107 16.16 0.61 10.27
CA LYS A 107 17.55 1.11 10.41
C LYS A 107 17.83 2.31 9.52
N ARG A 108 17.24 2.35 8.32
CA ARG A 108 17.39 3.47 7.38
C ARG A 108 16.49 4.65 7.73
N LYS A 109 15.25 4.38 8.17
CA LYS A 109 14.35 5.42 8.69
C LYS A 109 14.96 6.17 9.87
N MET A 110 15.69 5.48 10.74
CA MET A 110 16.37 6.08 11.90
C MET A 110 17.68 6.82 11.55
N LYS A 111 18.19 6.65 10.32
CA LYS A 111 19.39 7.35 9.82
C LYS A 111 19.08 8.69 9.13
N ILE A 112 17.81 8.99 8.89
CA ILE A 112 17.31 10.27 8.36
C ILE A 112 16.83 11.09 9.56
#